data_AF-A0A9D2IBZ7-F1
#
_entry.id   AF-A0A9D2IBZ7-F1
#
_cell.length_a   1.000
_cell.length_b   1.000
_cell.length_c   1.000
_cell.angle_alpha   90.00
_cell.angle_beta   90.00
_cell.angle_gamma   90.00
#
_symmetry.space_group_name_H-M   'P 1'
#
loop_
_entity.id
_entity.type
_entity.pdbx_description
1 polymer ?
#
loop_
_entity_poly.entity_id
_entity_poly.type
_entity_poly.pdbx_seq_one_letter_code
_entity_poly.pdbx_strand_id
1 'polypeptide(L)'
;MYTTAYNQFAKEIAHYITYHCDGVNEGFEIFHDGYIAFVNYEAEYREVRGGDSYCGMWEMASELVSERTTVEAVWDEKGNEYPEIAEALQILLN
;
A
#
# COMPACT_ATOMS: atom_id res chain seq x y z
N MET A 1 10.68 13.95 -14.38
CA MET A 1 11.57 13.38 -13.34
C MET A 1 10.92 13.65 -12.00
N TYR A 2 10.40 12.63 -11.34
CA TYR A 2 9.94 12.78 -9.95
C TYR A 2 11.14 13.13 -9.07
N THR A 3 10.95 14.08 -8.16
CA THR A 3 12.02 14.57 -7.28
C THR A 3 12.48 13.43 -6.37
N THR A 4 13.73 13.45 -5.91
CA THR A 4 14.27 12.44 -4.99
C THR A 4 13.43 12.32 -3.71
N ALA A 5 12.78 13.42 -3.28
CA ALA A 5 11.90 13.47 -2.11
C ALA A 5 10.66 12.57 -2.27
N TYR A 6 9.96 12.62 -3.42
CA TYR A 6 8.76 11.80 -3.63
C TYR A 6 9.08 10.30 -3.67
N ASN A 7 10.26 9.92 -4.16
CA ASN A 7 10.73 8.53 -4.11
C ASN A 7 10.94 8.04 -2.68
N GLN A 8 11.40 8.91 -1.78
CA GLN A 8 11.63 8.54 -0.39
C GLN A 8 10.30 8.42 0.37
N PHE A 9 9.38 9.35 0.11
CA PHE A 9 8.02 9.30 0.64
C PHE A 9 7.27 8.03 0.19
N ALA A 10 7.30 7.70 -1.10
CA ALA A 10 6.70 6.47 -1.62
C ALA A 10 7.33 5.21 -1.00
N LYS A 11 8.65 5.20 -0.78
CA LYS A 11 9.33 4.09 -0.10
C LYS A 11 8.86 3.91 1.34
N GLU A 12 8.64 5.00 2.08
CA GLU A 12 8.11 4.93 3.44
C GLU A 12 6.70 4.36 3.47
N ILE A 13 5.83 4.78 2.54
CA ILE A 13 4.48 4.22 2.37
C ILE A 13 4.54 2.72 2.07
N ALA A 14 5.36 2.30 1.10
CA ALA A 14 5.51 0.88 0.75
C ALA A 14 6.07 0.04 1.93
N HIS A 15 7.01 0.61 2.69
CA HIS A 15 7.54 -0.03 3.90
C HIS A 15 6.45 -0.19 4.96
N TYR A 16 5.62 0.83 5.16
CA TYR A 16 4.52 0.79 6.10
C TYR A 16 3.53 -0.31 5.73
N ILE A 17 3.09 -0.36 4.47
CA ILE A 17 2.19 -1.41 3.95
C ILE A 17 2.75 -2.81 4.24
N THR A 18 4.03 -3.01 3.90
CA THR A 18 4.69 -4.32 4.05
C THR A 18 4.79 -4.74 5.52
N TYR A 19 4.99 -3.81 6.44
CA TYR A 19 5.25 -4.11 7.85
C TYR A 19 4.00 -4.07 8.74
N HIS A 20 3.00 -3.27 8.36
CA HIS A 20 1.83 -2.99 9.19
C HIS A 20 0.52 -3.54 8.62
N CYS A 21 0.32 -3.51 7.29
CA CYS A 21 -0.94 -3.98 6.73
C CYS A 21 -0.99 -5.51 6.66
N ASP A 22 0.11 -6.21 6.38
CA ASP A 22 0.19 -7.70 6.36
C ASP A 22 -0.96 -8.38 5.59
N GLY A 23 -1.39 -7.78 4.47
CA GLY A 23 -2.53 -8.26 3.69
C GLY A 23 -3.92 -7.89 4.22
N VAL A 24 -4.00 -7.01 5.22
CA VAL A 24 -5.26 -6.49 5.76
C VAL A 24 -5.58 -5.16 5.08
N ASN A 25 -6.83 -5.02 4.63
CA ASN A 25 -7.34 -3.76 4.09
C ASN A 25 -7.31 -2.68 5.16
N GLU A 26 -6.53 -1.62 4.95
CA GLU A 26 -6.37 -0.55 5.92
C GLU A 26 -6.06 0.78 5.25
N GLY A 27 -6.75 1.83 5.70
CA GLY A 27 -6.45 3.21 5.39
C GLY A 27 -5.58 3.82 6.48
N PHE A 28 -4.48 4.46 6.10
CA PHE A 28 -3.53 5.07 7.03
C PHE A 28 -2.98 6.40 6.51
N GLU A 29 -2.34 7.13 7.41
CA GLU A 29 -1.75 8.44 7.14
C GLU A 29 -0.24 8.37 7.39
N ILE A 30 0.57 8.84 6.41
CA ILE A 30 2.02 8.95 6.56
C ILE A 30 2.44 10.41 6.51
N PHE A 31 3.24 10.80 7.50
CA PHE A 31 3.84 12.12 7.60
C PHE A 31 5.26 12.08 7.03
N HIS A 32 5.55 12.90 6.03
CA HIS A 32 6.88 13.02 5.45
C HIS A 32 7.16 14.46 5.03
N ASP A 33 8.23 15.04 5.57
CA ASP A 33 8.74 16.37 5.19
C ASP A 33 7.67 17.50 5.21
N GLY A 34 6.76 17.49 6.19
CA GLY A 34 5.67 18.47 6.32
C GLY A 34 4.43 18.18 5.47
N TYR A 35 4.42 17.06 4.75
CA TYR A 35 3.26 16.54 4.02
C TYR A 35 2.64 15.34 4.74
N ILE A 36 1.33 15.19 4.57
CA ILE A 36 0.49 14.12 5.11
C ILE A 36 -0.16 13.43 3.92
N ALA A 37 0.22 12.19 3.65
CA ALA A 37 -0.40 11.37 2.60
C ALA A 37 -1.45 10.45 3.20
N PHE A 38 -2.65 10.49 2.67
CA PHE A 38 -3.75 9.57 2.97
C PHE A 38 -3.69 8.42 1.99
N VAL A 39 -3.46 7.22 2.48
CA VAL A 39 -3.25 6.03 1.66
C VAL A 39 -4.24 4.96 2.08
N ASN A 40 -4.85 4.32 1.09
CA ASN A 40 -5.72 3.17 1.28
C ASN A 40 -5.04 1.95 0.64
N TYR A 41 -4.76 0.94 1.46
CA TYR A 41 -4.25 -0.34 1.01
C TYR A 41 -5.37 -1.38 0.98
N GLU A 42 -5.51 -2.05 -0.15
CA GLU A 42 -6.48 -3.11 -0.37
C GLU A 42 -5.77 -4.37 -0.87
N ALA A 43 -5.93 -5.48 -0.15
CA ALA A 43 -5.50 -6.81 -0.53
C ALA A 43 -6.69 -7.77 -0.57
N GLU A 44 -6.85 -8.44 -1.70
CA GLU A 44 -7.88 -9.47 -1.91
C GLU A 44 -7.23 -10.85 -1.84
N TYR A 45 -7.74 -11.69 -0.96
CA TYR A 45 -7.31 -13.09 -0.82
C TYR A 45 -8.41 -14.03 -1.25
N ARG A 46 -8.00 -15.14 -1.87
CA ARG A 46 -8.88 -16.25 -2.19
C ARG A 46 -8.40 -17.51 -1.51
N GLU A 47 -9.36 -18.19 -0.89
CA GLU A 47 -9.17 -19.51 -0.32
C GLU A 47 -9.03 -20.54 -1.46
N VAL A 48 -7.82 -21.09 -1.61
CA VAL A 48 -7.50 -22.14 -2.57
C VAL A 48 -7.11 -23.42 -1.83
N ARG A 49 -7.18 -24.56 -2.53
CA ARG A 49 -6.64 -25.80 -1.98
C ARG A 49 -5.12 -25.73 -2.06
N GLY A 50 -4.49 -25.48 -0.91
CA GLY A 50 -3.08 -25.69 -0.66
C GLY A 50 -2.80 -27.08 -0.10
N GLY A 51 -1.52 -27.34 0.17
CA GLY A 51 -1.04 -28.62 0.71
C GLY A 51 -0.36 -29.50 -0.34
N ASP A 52 0.55 -30.35 0.12
CA ASP A 52 1.20 -31.30 -0.76
C ASP A 52 0.20 -32.43 -1.13
N SER A 53 0.07 -32.69 -2.43
CA SER A 53 -0.78 -33.78 -2.93
C SER A 53 -0.20 -35.16 -2.58
N TYR A 54 1.06 -35.22 -2.14
CA TYR A 54 1.84 -36.45 -1.95
C TYR A 54 1.47 -37.19 -0.66
N CYS A 55 1.08 -36.45 0.38
CA CYS A 55 0.68 -36.95 1.69
C CYS A 55 -0.85 -37.08 1.83
N GLY A 56 -1.61 -36.69 0.81
CA GLY A 56 -3.09 -36.76 0.82
C GLY A 56 -3.77 -35.77 1.76
N MET A 57 -3.03 -34.75 2.24
CA MET A 57 -3.54 -33.72 3.14
C MET A 57 -3.78 -32.44 2.36
N TRP A 58 -5.03 -32.01 2.28
CA TRP A 58 -5.41 -30.72 1.67
C TRP A 58 -5.61 -29.70 2.79
N GLU A 59 -4.93 -28.56 2.67
CA GLU A 59 -5.09 -27.42 3.57
C GLU A 59 -5.74 -26.27 2.79
N MET A 60 -6.62 -25.51 3.43
CA MET A 60 -7.08 -24.25 2.84
C MET A 60 -5.93 -23.25 3.01
N ALA A 61 -5.46 -22.68 1.89
CA ALA A 61 -4.43 -21.66 1.88
C ALA A 61 -5.02 -20.38 1.28
N SER A 62 -4.75 -19.25 1.90
CA SER A 62 -5.09 -17.94 1.38
C SER A 62 -4.06 -17.52 0.33
N GLU A 63 -4.47 -17.44 -0.93
CA GLU A 63 -3.65 -16.94 -2.03
C GLU A 63 -4.00 -15.47 -2.29
N LEU A 64 -2.97 -14.60 -2.35
CA LEU A 64 -3.15 -13.19 -2.72
C LEU A 64 -3.56 -13.10 -4.19
N VAL A 65 -4.76 -12.58 -4.44
CA VAL A 65 -5.35 -12.42 -5.79
C VAL A 65 -5.01 -11.06 -6.38
N SER A 66 -5.08 -10.03 -5.55
CA SER A 66 -4.88 -8.65 -5.98
C SER A 66 -4.41 -7.82 -4.79
N GLU A 67 -3.45 -6.94 -5.02
CA GLU A 67 -3.07 -5.88 -4.09
C GLU A 67 -3.14 -4.54 -4.82
N ARG A 68 -3.67 -3.52 -4.16
CA ARG A 68 -3.76 -2.17 -4.68
C ARG A 68 -3.46 -1.18 -3.58
N THR A 69 -2.66 -0.18 -3.93
CA THR A 69 -2.40 0.98 -3.08
C THR A 69 -2.94 2.21 -3.76
N THR A 70 -3.84 2.91 -3.08
CA THR A 70 -4.47 4.14 -3.57
C THR A 70 -4.06 5.30 -2.68
N VAL A 71 -3.53 6.36 -3.26
CA VAL A 71 -3.23 7.61 -2.56
C VAL A 71 -4.45 8.52 -2.74
N GLU A 72 -5.25 8.64 -1.68
CA GLU A 72 -6.51 9.40 -1.69
C GLU A 72 -6.25 10.91 -1.83
N ALA A 73 -5.32 11.43 -1.02
CA ALA A 73 -4.96 12.85 -1.03
C ALA A 73 -3.62 13.09 -0.32
N VAL A 74 -2.99 14.21 -0.62
CA VAL A 74 -1.80 14.70 0.09
C VAL A 74 -2.05 16.12 0.56
N TRP A 75 -1.81 16.39 1.84
CA TRP A 75 -2.04 17.69 2.47
C TRP A 75 -0.75 18.18 3.14
N ASP A 76 -0.56 19.49 3.26
CA ASP A 76 0.45 20.04 4.17
C ASP A 76 -0.11 20.28 5.57
N GLU A 77 0.77 20.61 6.52
CA GLU A 77 0.40 20.98 7.90
C GLU A 77 -0.51 22.24 7.99
N LYS A 78 -0.65 23.00 6.90
CA LYS A 78 -1.50 24.20 6.82
C LYS A 78 -2.88 23.89 6.24
N GLY A 79 -3.13 22.66 5.82
CA GLY A 79 -4.38 22.23 5.20
C GLY A 79 -4.49 22.60 3.71
N ASN A 80 -3.38 22.83 3.02
CA ASN A 80 -3.35 22.94 1.56
C ASN A 80 -3.20 21.55 0.94
N GLU A 81 -4.03 21.24 -0.04
CA GLU A 81 -3.95 19.99 -0.80
C GLU A 81 -2.93 20.09 -1.94
N TYR A 82 -2.17 19.01 -2.15
CA TYR A 82 -1.13 18.88 -3.17
C TYR A 82 -1.43 17.69 -4.09
N PRO A 83 -2.40 17.83 -5.02
CA PRO A 83 -2.80 16.75 -5.91
C PRO A 83 -1.67 16.26 -6.81
N GLU A 84 -0.73 17.13 -7.20
CA GLU A 84 0.43 16.75 -8.01
C GLU A 84 1.38 15.80 -7.28
N ILE A 85 1.45 15.89 -5.95
CA ILE A 85 2.22 14.97 -5.10
C ILE A 85 1.45 13.66 -4.96
N ALA A 86 0.13 13.72 -4.77
CA ALA A 86 -0.72 12.53 -4.73
C ALA A 86 -0.59 11.69 -6.01
N GLU A 87 -0.67 12.32 -7.19
CA GLU A 87 -0.47 11.65 -8.48
C GLU A 87 0.93 11.06 -8.62
N ALA A 88 1.96 11.78 -8.18
CA ALA A 88 3.33 11.29 -8.19
C ALA A 88 3.50 10.05 -7.31
N LEU A 89 2.95 10.07 -6.09
CA LEU A 89 3.00 8.93 -5.16
C LEU A 89 2.20 7.74 -5.71
N GLN A 90 1.02 7.98 -6.30
CA GLN A 90 0.21 6.94 -6.92
C GLN A 90 0.99 6.18 -8.00
N ILE A 91 1.73 6.91 -8.85
CA ILE A 91 2.56 6.33 -9.93
C ILE A 91 3.81 5.62 -9.39
N LEU A 92 4.32 6.04 -8.23
CA LEU A 92 5.48 5.40 -7.60
C LEU A 92 5.12 4.12 -6.84
N LEU A 93 3.86 3.98 -6.41
CA LEU A 93 3.34 2.86 -5.61
C LEU A 93 2.68 1.76 -6.44
N ASN A 94 2.41 1.98 -7.75
CA ASN A 94 1.79 1.01 -8.66
C ASN A 94 2.60 0.87 -9.95
#